data_AF-A0A1X7HM31-F1
#
_entry.id   AF-A0A1X7HM31-F1
#
_cell.length_a   1.000
_cell.length_b   1.000
_cell.length_c   1.000
_cell.angle_alpha   90.00
_cell.angle_beta   90.00
_cell.angle_gamma   90.00
#
_symmetry.space_group_name_H-M   'P 1'
#
loop_
_entity.id
_entity.type
_entity.pdbx_description
1 polymer ?
#
loop_
_entity_poly.entity_id
_entity_poly.type
_entity_poly.pdbx_seq_one_letter_code
_entity_poly.pdbx_strand_id
1 'polypeptide(L)'
;MSVQNDVLWRDSAAALAARLACGELSARAVVEAHLDRIAATDSALSAFITVAADKALARAEDLDATLARTGRPVGPLHGVPVALKDLTDTAGIRTTYGSGIYADHVPASFCGVASIRPTPGLVPAPKLALGWDTLATHGVIARDTADCALMLGTIAGMDADDPTSLLPPLRDDCDGLPCGLQLIARPGEERRLIRFGRQLERGAGFVHRWPPISAVR
;
A
#
# COMPACT_ATOMS: atom_id res chain seq x y z
N MET A 1 2.13 31.80 -8.39
CA MET A 1 3.05 30.73 -8.86
C MET A 1 2.19 29.56 -9.31
N SER A 2 2.11 29.33 -10.61
CA SER A 2 1.36 28.21 -11.19
C SER A 2 2.10 26.92 -10.88
N VAL A 3 1.66 26.15 -9.89
CA VAL A 3 2.07 24.75 -9.76
C VAL A 3 1.61 24.05 -11.03
N GLN A 4 2.53 23.56 -11.85
CA GLN A 4 2.16 22.77 -13.04
C GLN A 4 1.47 21.50 -12.55
N ASN A 5 0.13 21.44 -12.70
CA ASN A 5 -0.70 20.30 -12.32
C ASN A 5 -0.21 18.97 -12.94
N ASP A 6 0.47 19.02 -14.09
CA ASP A 6 0.88 17.85 -14.90
C ASP A 6 1.86 16.86 -14.24
N VAL A 7 2.42 17.16 -13.07
CA VAL A 7 3.41 16.30 -12.39
C VAL A 7 3.04 15.88 -10.97
N LEU A 8 1.89 16.29 -10.43
CA LEU A 8 1.50 15.96 -9.06
C LEU A 8 1.35 14.45 -8.82
N TRP A 9 0.99 13.68 -9.86
CA TRP A 9 0.91 12.21 -9.79
C TRP A 9 2.27 11.50 -9.70
N ARG A 10 3.39 12.22 -9.81
CA ARG A 10 4.74 11.67 -9.60
C ARG A 10 5.24 11.82 -8.17
N ASP A 11 4.63 12.70 -7.38
CA ASP A 11 5.02 12.91 -6.00
C ASP A 11 4.66 11.69 -5.15
N SER A 12 5.45 11.45 -4.10
CA SER A 12 5.12 10.40 -3.14
C SER A 12 3.88 10.78 -2.34
N ALA A 13 3.13 9.78 -1.87
CA ALA A 13 1.98 10.00 -1.00
C ALA A 13 2.34 10.84 0.25
N ALA A 14 3.54 10.65 0.80
CA ALA A 14 4.03 11.42 1.94
C ALA A 14 4.29 12.90 1.59
N ALA A 15 4.86 13.17 0.41
CA ALA A 15 5.07 14.54 -0.06
C ALA A 15 3.75 15.25 -0.34
N LEU A 16 2.81 14.57 -1.00
CA LEU A 16 1.45 15.08 -1.21
C LEU A 16 0.75 15.36 0.12
N ALA A 17 0.77 14.40 1.06
CA ALA A 17 0.17 14.53 2.37
C ALA A 17 0.69 15.76 3.14
N ALA A 18 2.01 15.98 3.14
CA ALA A 18 2.60 17.12 3.84
C ALA A 18 2.14 18.46 3.25
N ARG A 19 2.12 18.58 1.93
CA ARG A 19 1.74 19.80 1.20
C ARG A 19 0.25 20.08 1.25
N LEU A 20 -0.58 19.03 1.24
CA LEU A 20 -2.03 19.12 1.43
C LEU A 20 -2.37 19.51 2.88
N ALA A 21 -1.69 18.93 3.86
CA ALA A 21 -1.96 19.19 5.28
C ALA A 21 -1.70 20.65 5.69
N CYS A 22 -0.74 21.34 5.06
CA CYS A 22 -0.46 22.76 5.29
C CYS A 22 -1.19 23.70 4.32
N GLY A 23 -1.99 23.18 3.38
CA GLY A 23 -2.72 23.97 2.39
C GLY A 23 -1.87 24.57 1.27
N GLU A 24 -0.63 24.09 1.08
CA GLU A 24 0.20 24.47 -0.08
C GLU A 24 -0.41 23.95 -1.39
N LEU A 25 -1.04 22.77 -1.35
CA LEU A 25 -1.80 22.18 -2.44
C LEU A 25 -3.27 22.06 -2.04
N SER A 26 -4.16 22.14 -3.03
CA SER A 26 -5.56 21.74 -2.85
C SER A 26 -5.73 20.25 -3.19
N ALA A 27 -6.58 19.57 -2.42
CA ALA A 27 -6.97 18.19 -2.70
C ALA A 27 -7.59 18.09 -4.10
N ARG A 28 -8.38 19.10 -4.51
CA ARG A 28 -8.98 19.13 -5.85
C ARG A 28 -7.92 19.09 -6.95
N ALA A 29 -6.88 19.92 -6.87
CA ALA A 29 -5.83 19.97 -7.91
C ALA A 29 -5.06 18.65 -8.00
N VAL A 30 -4.79 18.01 -6.85
CA VAL A 30 -4.13 16.69 -6.82
C VAL A 30 -5.02 15.63 -7.46
N VAL A 31 -6.32 15.60 -7.15
CA VAL A 31 -7.28 14.65 -7.75
C VAL A 31 -7.41 14.87 -9.26
N GLU A 32 -7.57 16.10 -9.72
CA GLU A 32 -7.63 16.43 -11.15
C GLU A 32 -6.40 15.91 -11.90
N ALA A 33 -5.19 16.19 -11.39
CA ALA A 33 -3.95 15.71 -12.00
C ALA A 33 -3.88 14.17 -12.11
N HIS A 34 -4.43 13.44 -11.15
CA HIS A 34 -4.47 11.98 -11.20
C HIS A 34 -5.56 11.47 -12.17
N LEU A 35 -6.72 12.12 -12.23
CA LEU A 35 -7.78 11.79 -13.17
C LEU A 35 -7.34 12.02 -14.62
N ASP A 36 -6.67 13.14 -14.90
CA ASP A 36 -6.10 13.44 -16.21
C ASP A 36 -5.07 12.37 -16.62
N ARG A 37 -4.24 11.93 -15.66
CA ARG A 37 -3.27 10.86 -15.88
C ARG A 37 -3.93 9.53 -16.19
N ILE A 38 -5.00 9.17 -15.46
CA ILE A 38 -5.79 7.95 -15.70
C ILE A 38 -6.40 8.02 -17.11
N ALA A 39 -7.09 9.12 -17.45
CA ALA A 39 -7.70 9.31 -18.75
C ALA A 39 -6.68 9.19 -19.91
N ALA A 40 -5.46 9.70 -19.70
CA ALA A 40 -4.40 9.64 -20.69
C ALA A 40 -3.76 8.25 -20.88
N THR A 41 -3.92 7.29 -19.95
CA THR A 41 -3.18 6.02 -20.02
C THR A 41 -3.92 4.74 -19.75
N ASP A 42 -5.07 4.79 -19.09
CA ASP A 42 -5.76 3.58 -18.67
C ASP A 42 -6.28 2.76 -19.86
N SER A 43 -6.54 3.37 -21.01
CA SER A 43 -6.88 2.66 -22.24
C SER A 43 -5.82 1.66 -22.70
N ALA A 44 -4.55 1.89 -22.34
CA ALA A 44 -3.44 0.98 -22.63
C ALA A 44 -3.11 0.03 -21.46
N LEU A 45 -3.44 0.42 -20.22
CA LEU A 45 -3.06 -0.32 -19.00
C LEU A 45 -4.17 -1.25 -18.49
N SER A 46 -5.44 -0.89 -18.70
CA SER A 46 -6.60 -1.56 -18.10
C SER A 46 -6.45 -1.74 -16.59
N ALA A 47 -5.95 -0.70 -15.90
CA ALA A 47 -5.70 -0.73 -14.47
C ALA A 47 -6.97 -0.40 -13.65
N PHE A 48 -7.90 0.39 -14.20
CA PHE A 48 -9.14 0.75 -13.54
C PHE A 48 -10.36 0.16 -14.25
N ILE A 49 -11.15 -0.64 -13.53
CA ILE A 49 -12.47 -1.07 -14.00
C ILE A 49 -13.56 -0.04 -13.71
N THR A 50 -13.40 0.74 -12.63
CA THR A 50 -14.33 1.79 -12.20
C THR A 50 -13.52 3.02 -11.78
N VAL A 51 -13.75 4.16 -12.43
CA VAL A 51 -13.19 5.46 -12.04
C VAL A 51 -14.30 6.33 -11.45
N ALA A 52 -14.27 6.57 -10.14
CA ALA A 52 -15.30 7.33 -9.43
C ALA A 52 -15.00 8.85 -9.41
N ALA A 53 -14.80 9.46 -10.59
CA ALA A 53 -14.30 10.84 -10.75
C ALA A 53 -15.15 11.86 -9.97
N ASP A 54 -16.46 11.86 -10.15
CA ASP A 54 -17.36 12.84 -9.50
C ASP A 54 -17.30 12.74 -7.98
N LYS A 55 -17.29 11.51 -7.43
CA LYS A 55 -17.19 11.28 -5.99
C LYS A 55 -15.82 11.68 -5.45
N ALA A 56 -14.74 11.44 -6.19
CA ALA A 56 -13.39 11.83 -5.81
C ALA A 56 -13.25 13.36 -5.75
N LEU A 57 -13.76 14.07 -6.76
CA LEU A 57 -13.77 15.53 -6.82
C LEU A 57 -14.63 16.14 -5.70
N ALA A 58 -15.85 15.63 -5.50
CA ALA A 58 -16.72 16.11 -4.42
C ALA A 58 -16.08 15.92 -3.03
N ARG A 59 -15.40 14.78 -2.80
CA ARG A 59 -14.67 14.56 -1.55
C ARG A 59 -13.47 15.49 -1.41
N ALA A 60 -12.75 15.77 -2.49
CA ALA A 60 -11.63 16.70 -2.47
C ALA A 60 -12.08 18.12 -2.09
N GLU A 61 -13.18 18.59 -2.65
CA GLU A 61 -13.77 19.90 -2.32
C GLU A 61 -14.19 20.00 -0.85
N ASP A 62 -14.82 18.97 -0.30
CA ASP A 62 -15.20 18.91 1.11
C ASP A 62 -13.97 18.94 2.05
N LEU A 63 -12.88 18.29 1.66
CA LEU A 63 -11.62 18.31 2.39
C LEU A 63 -10.98 19.70 2.36
N ASP A 64 -10.89 20.33 1.19
CA ASP A 64 -10.36 21.69 1.04
C ASP A 64 -11.19 22.71 1.84
N ALA A 65 -12.52 22.61 1.79
CA ALA A 65 -13.43 23.45 2.57
C ALA A 65 -13.28 23.22 4.08
N THR A 66 -13.09 21.98 4.50
CA THR A 66 -12.87 21.64 5.91
C THR A 66 -11.54 22.20 6.42
N LEU A 67 -10.47 22.09 5.64
CA LEU A 67 -9.17 22.66 5.99
C LEU A 67 -9.26 24.18 6.10
N ALA A 68 -9.87 24.85 5.13
CA ALA A 68 -10.06 26.30 5.14
C ALA A 68 -10.86 26.79 6.36
N ARG A 69 -11.91 26.05 6.76
CA ARG A 69 -12.76 26.41 7.89
C ARG A 69 -12.12 26.14 9.25
N THR A 70 -11.34 25.06 9.38
CA THR A 70 -10.86 24.58 10.69
C THR A 70 -9.38 24.83 10.93
N GLY A 71 -8.60 25.14 9.88
CA GLY A 71 -7.15 25.21 9.92
C GLY A 71 -6.48 23.88 10.22
N ARG A 72 -7.22 22.75 10.16
CA ARG A 72 -6.71 21.42 10.55
C ARG A 72 -7.04 20.37 9.48
N PRO A 73 -6.07 19.52 9.10
CA PRO A 73 -6.35 18.38 8.23
C PRO A 73 -7.21 17.34 8.96
N VAL A 74 -8.04 16.61 8.21
CA VAL A 74 -8.93 15.55 8.77
C VAL A 74 -8.16 14.30 9.22
N GLY A 75 -6.90 14.17 8.82
CA GLY A 75 -6.04 13.04 9.17
C GLY A 75 -4.73 13.04 8.38
N PRO A 76 -3.83 12.05 8.61
CA PRO A 76 -2.50 12.01 8.03
C PRO A 76 -2.45 11.92 6.49
N LEU A 77 -3.52 11.41 5.86
CA LEU A 77 -3.65 11.30 4.40
C LEU A 77 -4.68 12.29 3.83
N HIS A 78 -4.88 13.43 4.49
CA HIS A 78 -5.81 14.46 4.04
C HIS A 78 -5.57 14.82 2.55
N GLY A 79 -6.58 14.58 1.71
CA GLY A 79 -6.56 14.93 0.28
C GLY A 79 -5.76 13.99 -0.63
N VAL A 80 -5.07 12.98 -0.10
CA VAL A 80 -4.26 12.05 -0.93
C VAL A 80 -5.18 11.09 -1.67
N PRO A 81 -5.14 11.01 -3.03
CA PRO A 81 -5.92 10.06 -3.79
C PRO A 81 -5.51 8.62 -3.49
N VAL A 82 -6.48 7.71 -3.43
CA VAL A 82 -6.25 6.27 -3.25
C VAL A 82 -7.00 5.46 -4.29
N ALA A 83 -6.38 4.39 -4.78
CA ALA A 83 -7.03 3.38 -5.60
C ALA A 83 -7.39 2.18 -4.72
N LEU A 84 -8.63 1.69 -4.86
CA LEU A 84 -9.11 0.52 -4.14
C LEU A 84 -9.18 -0.67 -5.10
N LYS A 85 -8.77 -1.84 -4.62
CA LYS A 85 -8.94 -3.07 -5.39
C LYS A 85 -10.44 -3.31 -5.57
N ASP A 86 -10.84 -3.79 -6.75
CA ASP A 86 -12.22 -4.18 -7.05
C ASP A 86 -12.60 -5.50 -6.36
N LEU A 87 -12.34 -5.58 -5.06
CA LEU A 87 -12.75 -6.62 -4.12
C LEU A 87 -13.21 -5.99 -2.79
N THR A 88 -13.24 -4.66 -2.71
CA THR A 88 -13.57 -3.90 -1.51
C THR A 88 -14.86 -3.11 -1.74
N ASP A 89 -15.91 -3.48 -1.01
CA ASP A 89 -17.19 -2.78 -1.09
C ASP A 89 -17.03 -1.32 -0.70
N THR A 90 -17.43 -0.45 -1.62
CA THR A 90 -17.34 0.99 -1.48
C THR A 90 -18.72 1.59 -1.73
N ALA A 91 -19.29 2.25 -0.72
CA ALA A 91 -20.68 2.68 -0.77
C ALA A 91 -20.98 3.58 -1.99
N GLY A 92 -21.91 3.12 -2.82
CA GLY A 92 -22.35 3.79 -4.03
C GLY A 92 -21.29 3.86 -5.15
N ILE A 93 -20.22 3.05 -5.10
CA ILE A 93 -19.24 2.89 -6.18
C ILE A 93 -19.32 1.44 -6.65
N ARG A 94 -19.39 1.23 -7.97
CA ARG A 94 -19.52 -0.12 -8.55
C ARG A 94 -18.34 -1.01 -8.15
N THR A 95 -18.65 -2.19 -7.63
CA THR A 95 -17.68 -3.22 -7.19
C THR A 95 -18.05 -4.57 -7.79
N THR A 96 -17.22 -5.09 -8.70
CA THR A 96 -17.56 -6.30 -9.49
C THR A 96 -16.89 -7.58 -8.98
N TYR A 97 -15.98 -7.47 -8.02
CA TYR A 97 -15.17 -8.59 -7.55
C TYR A 97 -14.36 -9.28 -8.66
N GLY A 98 -14.09 -8.58 -9.76
CA GLY A 98 -13.52 -9.16 -10.97
C GLY A 98 -14.40 -10.22 -11.65
N SER A 99 -15.71 -10.21 -11.45
CA SER A 99 -16.65 -11.21 -11.97
C SER A 99 -17.85 -10.58 -12.67
N GLY A 100 -18.21 -11.12 -13.83
CA GLY A 100 -19.38 -10.68 -14.60
C GLY A 100 -20.72 -10.89 -13.88
N ILE A 101 -20.78 -11.75 -12.86
CA ILE A 101 -21.97 -11.95 -12.01
C ILE A 101 -22.34 -10.65 -11.27
N TYR A 102 -21.33 -9.84 -10.94
CA TYR A 102 -21.49 -8.59 -10.20
C TYR A 102 -21.26 -7.37 -11.08
N ALA A 103 -21.46 -7.48 -12.40
CA ALA A 103 -21.21 -6.41 -13.35
C ALA A 103 -21.94 -5.11 -12.96
N ASP A 104 -23.16 -5.20 -12.44
CA ASP A 104 -23.99 -4.05 -12.04
C ASP A 104 -24.07 -3.86 -10.51
N HIS A 105 -23.21 -4.53 -9.75
CA HIS A 105 -23.25 -4.45 -8.29
C HIS A 105 -22.71 -3.12 -7.77
N VAL A 106 -23.57 -2.38 -7.08
CA VAL A 106 -23.26 -1.11 -6.41
C VAL A 106 -23.61 -1.26 -4.92
N PRO A 107 -22.62 -1.46 -4.03
CA PRO A 107 -22.85 -1.63 -2.59
C PRO A 107 -23.55 -0.42 -1.96
N ALA A 108 -24.49 -0.67 -1.04
CA ALA A 108 -25.15 0.39 -0.27
C ALA A 108 -24.30 0.87 0.93
N SER A 109 -23.31 0.09 1.34
CA SER A 109 -22.42 0.38 2.47
C SER A 109 -20.97 0.02 2.12
N PHE A 110 -20.04 0.57 2.90
CA PHE A 110 -18.66 0.09 2.90
C PHE A 110 -18.58 -1.31 3.55
N CYS A 111 -17.53 -2.07 3.27
CA CYS A 111 -17.29 -3.38 3.89
C CYS A 111 -17.16 -3.32 5.44
N GLY A 112 -16.92 -2.14 6.01
CA GLY A 112 -16.90 -1.91 7.46
C GLY A 112 -15.71 -2.56 8.18
N VAL A 113 -14.70 -3.00 7.43
CA VAL A 113 -13.50 -3.66 7.94
C VAL A 113 -12.25 -3.03 7.32
N ALA A 114 -11.17 -3.00 8.07
CA ALA A 114 -9.84 -2.72 7.56
C ALA A 114 -9.16 -4.04 7.18
N SER A 115 -8.26 -3.99 6.21
CA SER A 115 -7.45 -5.14 5.85
C SER A 115 -6.03 -4.75 5.48
N ILE A 116 -5.06 -5.57 5.86
CA ILE A 116 -3.69 -5.45 5.38
C ILE A 116 -3.39 -6.66 4.50
N ARG A 117 -2.98 -6.39 3.26
CA ARG A 117 -2.33 -7.37 2.41
C ARG A 117 -0.81 -7.27 2.65
N PRO A 118 -0.21 -8.17 3.43
CA PRO A 118 1.20 -8.10 3.71
C PRO A 118 2.03 -8.50 2.49
N THR A 119 3.31 -8.10 2.50
CA THR A 119 4.33 -8.64 1.61
C THR A 119 4.32 -10.17 1.68
N PRO A 120 4.36 -10.89 0.54
CA PRO A 120 4.51 -12.35 0.54
C PRO A 120 5.67 -12.78 1.44
N GLY A 121 5.46 -13.80 2.26
CA GLY A 121 6.43 -14.28 3.24
C GLY A 121 6.38 -13.58 4.60
N LEU A 122 5.81 -12.38 4.73
CA LEU A 122 5.75 -11.73 6.06
C LEU A 122 4.94 -12.56 7.07
N VAL A 123 3.87 -13.22 6.60
CA VAL A 123 3.10 -14.21 7.35
C VAL A 123 3.40 -15.59 6.77
N PRO A 124 3.99 -16.53 7.56
CA PRO A 124 4.32 -17.86 7.09
C PRO A 124 3.14 -18.65 6.55
N ALA A 125 3.41 -19.45 5.54
CA ALA A 125 2.45 -20.19 4.76
C ALA A 125 3.04 -21.50 4.21
N PRO A 126 3.55 -22.41 5.06
CA PRO A 126 4.32 -23.61 4.64
C PRO A 126 3.50 -24.60 3.80
N LYS A 127 2.17 -24.47 3.79
CA LYS A 127 1.23 -25.30 3.04
C LYS A 127 0.82 -24.70 1.70
N LEU A 128 1.34 -23.53 1.32
CA LEU A 128 1.08 -22.99 -0.01
C LEU A 128 1.71 -23.91 -1.05
N ALA A 129 0.89 -24.43 -1.96
CA ALA A 129 1.33 -25.29 -3.05
C ALA A 129 2.38 -24.62 -3.94
N LEU A 130 2.36 -23.28 -4.00
CA LEU A 130 3.31 -22.44 -4.72
C LEU A 130 3.79 -21.33 -3.78
N GLY A 131 4.95 -21.52 -3.15
CA GLY A 131 5.55 -20.51 -2.25
C GLY A 131 5.88 -19.16 -2.94
N TRP A 132 5.89 -19.11 -4.27
CA TRP A 132 6.12 -17.89 -5.06
C TRP A 132 4.83 -17.30 -5.65
N ASP A 133 3.66 -17.75 -5.21
CA ASP A 133 2.40 -17.14 -5.63
C ASP A 133 2.31 -15.69 -5.12
N THR A 134 2.32 -14.74 -6.05
CA THR A 134 2.21 -13.31 -5.75
C THR A 134 0.77 -12.81 -5.82
N LEU A 135 -0.22 -13.67 -6.10
CA LEU A 135 -1.63 -13.31 -6.18
C LEU A 135 -2.32 -13.37 -4.82
N ALA A 136 -1.87 -14.25 -3.93
CA ALA A 136 -2.43 -14.44 -2.59
C ALA A 136 -1.36 -14.25 -1.50
N THR A 137 -1.74 -13.59 -0.41
CA THR A 137 -0.96 -13.58 0.85
C THR A 137 -1.92 -13.79 2.02
N HIS A 138 -1.43 -14.37 3.12
CA HIS A 138 -2.20 -14.44 4.35
C HIS A 138 -2.21 -13.07 5.02
N GLY A 139 -3.27 -12.31 4.77
CA GLY A 139 -3.48 -10.99 5.34
C GLY A 139 -4.35 -11.00 6.60
N VAL A 140 -4.53 -9.82 7.18
CA VAL A 140 -5.41 -9.60 8.32
C VAL A 140 -6.62 -8.81 7.86
N ILE A 141 -7.79 -9.18 8.36
CA ILE A 141 -9.01 -8.39 8.29
C ILE A 141 -9.46 -8.15 9.73
N ALA A 142 -9.74 -6.90 10.07
CA ALA A 142 -10.23 -6.51 11.40
C ALA A 142 -11.19 -5.31 11.32
N ARG A 143 -11.74 -4.90 12.46
CA ARG A 143 -12.69 -3.78 12.54
C ARG A 143 -12.02 -2.43 12.27
N ASP A 144 -10.74 -2.30 12.60
CA ASP A 144 -9.96 -1.10 12.36
C ASP A 144 -8.48 -1.43 12.09
N THR A 145 -7.70 -0.39 11.77
CA THR A 145 -6.27 -0.53 11.44
C THR A 145 -5.42 -0.91 12.65
N ALA A 146 -5.82 -0.58 13.87
CA ALA A 146 -5.08 -0.91 15.08
C ALA A 146 -5.20 -2.41 15.39
N ASP A 147 -6.41 -2.98 15.28
CA ASP A 147 -6.65 -4.41 15.37
C ASP A 147 -5.90 -5.17 14.25
N CYS A 148 -5.84 -4.61 13.04
CA CYS A 148 -5.03 -5.17 11.95
C CYS A 148 -3.54 -5.23 12.30
N ALA A 149 -2.99 -4.14 12.85
CA ALA A 149 -1.57 -4.07 13.24
C ALA A 149 -1.25 -5.03 14.39
N LEU A 150 -2.12 -5.10 15.41
CA LEU A 150 -1.97 -6.00 16.56
C LEU A 150 -1.92 -7.48 16.12
N MET A 151 -2.87 -7.89 15.29
CA MET A 151 -2.92 -9.26 14.78
C MET A 151 -1.74 -9.55 13.86
N LEU A 152 -1.39 -8.62 12.96
CA LEU A 152 -0.23 -8.78 12.08
C LEU A 152 1.07 -8.94 12.87
N GLY A 153 1.27 -8.14 13.94
CA GLY A 153 2.42 -8.27 14.84
C GLY A 153 2.49 -9.59 15.58
N THR A 154 1.38 -10.33 15.67
CA THR A 154 1.32 -11.66 16.29
C THR A 154 1.62 -12.78 15.30
N ILE A 155 1.13 -12.68 14.07
CA ILE A 155 1.21 -13.76 13.06
C ILE A 155 2.37 -13.60 12.07
N ALA A 156 2.99 -12.42 12.03
CA ALA A 156 4.17 -12.20 11.21
C ALA A 156 5.41 -12.84 11.85
N GLY A 157 6.28 -13.45 11.04
CA GLY A 157 7.48 -14.08 11.56
C GLY A 157 8.09 -15.08 10.59
N MET A 158 9.05 -15.84 11.11
CA MET A 158 9.73 -16.91 10.38
C MET A 158 9.15 -18.27 10.76
N ASP A 159 9.07 -19.16 9.77
CA ASP A 159 8.76 -20.57 9.92
C ASP A 159 9.82 -21.40 9.18
N ALA A 160 10.32 -22.45 9.82
CA ALA A 160 11.36 -23.31 9.26
C ALA A 160 10.88 -24.08 8.02
N ASP A 161 9.57 -24.34 7.93
CA ASP A 161 8.94 -25.05 6.82
C ASP A 161 8.48 -24.11 5.70
N ASP A 162 8.60 -22.79 5.89
CA ASP A 162 8.32 -21.78 4.87
C ASP A 162 9.58 -20.92 4.57
N PRO A 163 10.37 -21.27 3.54
CA PRO A 163 11.56 -20.52 3.17
C PRO A 163 11.26 -19.11 2.67
N THR A 164 10.00 -18.78 2.33
CA THR A 164 9.61 -17.42 1.92
C THR A 164 9.45 -16.50 3.13
N SER A 165 9.30 -17.07 4.32
CA SER A 165 9.10 -16.33 5.56
C SER A 165 10.36 -15.78 6.23
N LEU A 166 11.52 -15.94 5.56
CA LEU A 166 12.82 -15.44 6.03
C LEU A 166 13.00 -13.92 5.90
N LEU A 167 11.92 -13.17 5.60
CA LEU A 167 11.93 -11.71 5.59
C LEU A 167 11.89 -11.19 7.03
N PRO A 168 12.78 -10.26 7.44
CA PRO A 168 12.75 -9.72 8.79
C PRO A 168 11.41 -9.00 9.04
N PRO A 169 10.84 -9.09 10.26
CA PRO A 169 9.57 -8.45 10.58
C PRO A 169 9.66 -6.93 10.41
N LEU A 170 8.53 -6.31 10.08
CA LEU A 170 8.32 -4.86 10.15
C LEU A 170 8.74 -4.39 11.55
N ARG A 171 9.80 -3.59 11.65
CA ARG A 171 10.12 -2.87 12.88
C ARG A 171 9.42 -1.52 12.88
N ASP A 172 8.97 -1.12 14.06
CA ASP A 172 8.20 0.10 14.32
C ASP A 172 9.09 1.32 14.63
N ASP A 173 10.40 1.27 14.36
CA ASP A 173 11.32 2.37 14.64
C ASP A 173 11.54 3.28 13.41
N CYS A 174 11.23 4.58 13.61
CA CYS A 174 11.21 5.63 12.60
C CYS A 174 12.55 5.96 11.91
N ASP A 175 13.64 5.24 12.19
CA ASP A 175 15.01 5.62 11.78
C ASP A 175 15.73 4.61 10.86
N GLY A 176 15.03 3.67 10.21
CA GLY A 176 15.77 2.69 9.39
C GLY A 176 15.02 1.73 8.47
N LEU A 177 14.05 2.23 7.71
CA LEU A 177 13.45 1.66 6.48
C LEU A 177 13.11 0.15 6.43
N PRO A 178 11.81 -0.24 6.35
CA PRO A 178 11.40 -1.60 6.00
C PRO A 178 11.42 -1.79 4.48
N CYS A 179 12.60 -1.91 3.89
CA CYS A 179 12.72 -2.29 2.48
C CYS A 179 13.07 -3.77 2.36
N GLY A 180 12.06 -4.65 2.29
CA GLY A 180 12.26 -6.00 1.80
C GLY A 180 12.64 -5.94 0.33
N LEU A 181 13.91 -6.24 -0.01
CA LEU A 181 14.37 -6.30 -1.40
C LEU A 181 14.19 -7.71 -1.93
N GLN A 182 13.28 -7.89 -2.89
CA GLN A 182 13.11 -9.15 -3.61
C GLN A 182 14.02 -9.18 -4.84
N LEU A 183 14.92 -10.15 -4.89
CA LEU A 183 15.81 -10.39 -6.03
C LEU A 183 15.26 -11.56 -6.85
N ILE A 184 14.97 -11.33 -8.13
CA ILE A 184 14.44 -12.34 -9.05
C ILE A 184 15.48 -12.65 -10.12
N ALA A 185 15.75 -13.93 -10.36
CA ALA A 185 16.58 -14.42 -11.46
C ALA A 185 15.86 -15.54 -12.21
N ARG A 186 16.43 -15.97 -13.34
CA ARG A 186 15.93 -17.12 -14.10
C ARG A 186 16.04 -18.41 -13.26
N PRO A 187 15.18 -19.41 -13.48
CA PRO A 187 15.29 -20.71 -12.81
C PRO A 187 16.70 -21.33 -13.00
N GLY A 188 17.30 -21.86 -11.94
CA GLY A 188 18.66 -22.44 -11.95
C GLY A 188 19.81 -21.44 -11.75
N GLU A 189 19.52 -20.17 -11.47
CA GLU A 189 20.52 -19.11 -11.21
C GLU A 189 20.62 -18.73 -9.71
N GLU A 190 20.28 -19.65 -8.80
CA GLU A 190 20.23 -19.41 -7.34
C GLU A 190 21.58 -18.93 -6.80
N ARG A 191 22.68 -19.49 -7.32
CA ARG A 191 24.04 -19.09 -6.97
C ARG A 191 24.34 -17.62 -7.32
N ARG A 192 23.70 -17.08 -8.37
CA ARG A 192 23.85 -15.68 -8.79
C ARG A 192 23.09 -14.75 -7.85
N LEU A 193 21.87 -15.13 -7.46
CA LEU A 193 21.08 -14.40 -6.46
C LEU A 193 21.80 -14.32 -5.12
N ILE A 194 22.31 -15.45 -4.63
CA ILE A 194 23.05 -15.51 -3.35
C ILE A 194 24.32 -14.66 -3.40
N ARG A 195 25.07 -14.68 -4.52
CA ARG A 195 26.26 -13.84 -4.68
C ARG A 195 25.92 -12.35 -4.68
N PHE A 196 24.83 -11.96 -5.35
CA PHE A 196 24.39 -10.56 -5.43
C PHE A 196 23.87 -10.06 -4.07
N GLY A 197 23.06 -10.86 -3.38
CA GLY A 197 22.61 -10.56 -2.01
C GLY A 197 23.79 -10.32 -1.06
N ARG A 198 24.81 -11.19 -1.11
CA ARG A 198 26.03 -11.04 -0.30
C ARG A 198 26.84 -9.78 -0.63
N GLN A 199 26.80 -9.31 -1.88
CA GLN A 199 27.45 -8.05 -2.27
C GLN A 199 26.68 -6.84 -1.72
N LEU A 200 25.35 -6.87 -1.77
CA LEU A 200 24.50 -5.84 -1.19
C LEU A 200 24.68 -5.75 0.33
N GLU A 201 24.67 -6.89 1.03
CA GLU A 201 24.92 -6.95 2.49
C GLU A 201 26.27 -6.33 2.87
N ARG A 202 27.31 -6.61 2.09
CA ARG A 202 28.64 -6.03 2.30
C ARG A 202 28.66 -4.52 2.03
N GLY A 203 28.05 -4.08 0.94
CA GLY A 203 27.98 -2.66 0.56
C GLY A 203 27.15 -1.82 1.53
N ALA A 204 26.09 -2.40 2.09
CA ALA A 204 25.22 -1.76 3.07
C ALA A 204 25.75 -1.86 4.53
N GLY A 205 26.85 -2.60 4.76
CA GLY A 205 27.43 -2.76 6.10
C GLY A 205 26.61 -3.64 7.05
N PHE A 206 25.78 -4.55 6.53
CA PHE A 206 24.88 -5.40 7.32
C PHE A 206 25.53 -6.65 7.90
N VAL A 207 26.71 -7.02 7.41
CA VAL A 207 27.41 -8.29 7.73
C VAL A 207 27.72 -8.46 9.24
N HIS A 208 27.64 -7.39 10.03
CA HIS A 208 27.96 -7.41 11.47
C HIS A 208 26.87 -6.80 12.36
N ARG A 209 25.68 -6.50 11.82
CA ARG A 209 24.57 -5.99 12.62
C ARG A 209 23.74 -7.13 13.16
N TRP A 210 24.05 -7.53 14.39
CA TRP A 210 23.19 -8.41 15.18
C TRP A 210 22.29 -7.55 16.08
N PRO A 211 20.99 -7.88 16.21
CA PRO A 211 20.16 -7.23 17.22
C PRO A 211 20.80 -7.44 18.60
N PRO A 212 20.85 -6.42 19.47
CA PRO A 212 21.20 -6.65 20.86
C PRO A 212 20.17 -7.61 21.47
N ILE A 213 20.65 -8.68 22.12
CA ILE A 213 19.79 -9.58 22.90
C ILE A 213 19.42 -8.81 24.16
N SER A 214 18.24 -8.19 24.20
CA SER A 214 17.74 -7.57 25.42
C SER A 214 17.31 -8.65 26.41
N ALA A 215 17.93 -8.64 27.59
CA ALA A 215 17.41 -9.38 28.73
C ALA A 215 16.05 -8.79 29.11
N VAL A 216 15.06 -9.67 29.17
CA VAL A 216 13.68 -9.42 29.61
C VAL A 216 13.66 -8.61 30.92
N ARG A 217 12.83 -7.57 30.96
CA ARG A 217 12.28 -6.98 32.18
C ARG A 217 10.77 -6.89 32.06
#